data_AF-A0A1L6HTW4-F1
#
_entry.id   AF-A0A1L6HTW4-F1
#
_cell.length_a   1.000
_cell.length_b   1.000
_cell.length_c   1.000
_cell.angle_alpha   90.00
_cell.angle_beta   90.00
_cell.angle_gamma   90.00
#
_symmetry.space_group_name_H-M   'P 1'
#
loop_
_entity.id
_entity.type
_entity.pdbx_description
1 polymer ?
#
loop_
_entity_poly.entity_id
_entity_poly.type
_entity_poly.pdbx_seq_one_letter_code
_entity_poly.pdbx_strand_id
1 'polypeptide(L)'
;MLYVAIAAMLCACASARSGNYVTASVSAVNYSEDYVPDFSILTAAGERTGMGGIQVQEFSNGGLSGQECCAPVPGAGQTMIVEWRVGGRHEAETNWKTFRKAIVVRGETSSDRKAVNHLIVRFFPEHQVEAEFMWEWTGPHGQPNPRLDQLLYGRRVMRQMGD
;
A
#
# COMPACT_ATOMS: atom_id res chain seq x y z
N MET A 1 4.02 24.49 58.23
CA MET A 1 4.71 24.73 56.94
C MET A 1 5.54 23.50 56.60
N LEU A 2 5.20 22.79 55.52
CA LEU A 2 6.15 22.40 54.46
C LEU A 2 5.35 21.69 53.35
N TYR A 3 5.26 22.34 52.19
CA TYR A 3 4.73 21.80 50.94
C TYR A 3 5.74 20.82 50.35
N VAL A 4 5.30 19.66 49.85
CA VAL A 4 6.07 18.91 48.84
C VAL A 4 5.13 18.42 47.74
N ALA A 5 5.52 18.74 46.52
CA ALA A 5 4.70 18.85 45.33
C ALA A 5 4.38 17.49 44.66
N ILE A 6 3.19 17.44 44.06
CA ILE A 6 2.73 16.37 43.18
C ILE A 6 3.47 16.51 41.85
N ALA A 7 4.39 15.59 41.56
CA ALA A 7 5.00 15.45 40.23
C ALA A 7 4.14 14.51 39.37
N ALA A 8 3.10 15.06 38.75
CA ALA A 8 2.39 14.36 37.68
C ALA A 8 3.29 14.36 36.43
N MET A 9 4.01 13.27 36.21
CA MET A 9 4.62 12.98 34.92
C MET A 9 3.51 12.67 33.91
N LEU A 10 3.01 13.71 33.26
CA LEU A 10 2.33 13.56 31.99
C LEU A 10 3.40 13.19 30.96
N CYS A 11 3.55 11.89 30.70
CA CYS A 11 4.20 11.41 29.48
C CYS A 11 3.31 11.82 28.31
N ALA A 12 3.48 13.06 27.85
CA ALA A 12 3.09 13.48 26.52
C ALA A 12 4.00 12.76 25.53
N CYS A 13 3.64 11.54 25.13
CA CYS A 13 4.15 11.01 23.88
C CYS A 13 3.72 11.99 22.79
N ALA A 14 4.69 12.73 22.28
CA ALA A 14 4.54 13.63 21.16
C ALA A 14 4.06 12.83 19.94
N SER A 15 2.75 12.70 19.79
CA SER A 15 2.12 12.35 18.52
C SER A 15 2.29 13.58 17.62
N ALA A 16 3.49 13.76 17.09
CA ALA A 16 3.78 14.73 16.04
C ALA A 16 2.95 14.31 14.81
N ARG A 17 1.73 14.84 14.75
CA ARG A 17 0.77 14.65 13.68
C ARG A 17 1.15 15.59 12.53
N SER A 18 2.32 15.37 11.94
CA SER A 18 2.62 15.86 10.59
C SER A 18 2.06 14.85 9.59
N GLY A 19 1.38 15.32 8.54
CA GLY A 19 0.94 14.47 7.45
C GLY A 19 2.17 13.87 6.75
N ASN A 20 2.60 12.69 7.16
CA ASN A 20 3.79 12.00 6.63
C ASN A 20 3.46 11.38 5.27
N TYR A 21 3.33 12.22 4.24
CA TYR A 21 3.26 11.74 2.87
C TYR A 21 4.65 11.30 2.41
N VAL A 22 4.69 10.23 1.61
CA VAL A 22 5.90 9.67 1.04
C VAL A 22 5.73 9.63 -0.48
N THR A 23 6.72 10.14 -1.21
CA THR A 23 6.78 9.96 -2.66
C THR A 23 7.21 8.52 -2.94
N ALA A 24 6.34 7.74 -3.57
CA ALA A 24 6.60 6.36 -3.92
C ALA A 24 6.06 6.01 -5.30
N SER A 25 6.63 4.97 -5.89
CA SER A 25 5.94 4.24 -6.96
C SER A 25 4.91 3.29 -6.36
N VAL A 26 3.83 3.04 -7.10
CA VAL A 26 2.76 2.13 -6.70
C VAL A 26 2.72 0.96 -7.67
N SER A 27 2.65 -0.23 -7.11
CA SER A 27 2.33 -1.44 -7.86
C SER A 27 1.34 -2.27 -7.06
N ALA A 28 0.63 -3.16 -7.76
CA ALA A 28 -0.30 -4.08 -7.13
C ALA A 28 0.01 -5.52 -7.47
N VAL A 29 -0.32 -6.35 -6.48
CA VAL A 29 -0.22 -7.81 -6.53
C VAL A 29 -1.57 -8.39 -6.14
N ASN A 30 -2.01 -9.42 -6.82
CA ASN A 30 -3.30 -10.04 -6.61
C ASN A 30 -3.13 -11.52 -6.28
N TYR A 31 -3.54 -11.87 -5.07
CA TYR A 31 -3.60 -13.23 -4.53
C TYR A 31 -5.03 -13.80 -4.59
N SER A 32 -5.93 -13.16 -5.34
CA SER A 32 -7.27 -13.64 -5.62
C SER A 32 -7.46 -13.95 -7.11
N GLU A 33 -8.58 -14.57 -7.45
CA GLU A 33 -8.99 -14.79 -8.84
C GLU A 33 -9.89 -13.67 -9.38
N ASP A 34 -10.08 -12.60 -8.61
CA ASP A 34 -10.84 -11.43 -9.04
C ASP A 34 -9.99 -10.57 -9.97
N TYR A 35 -10.48 -10.27 -11.17
CA TYR A 35 -9.85 -9.26 -12.02
C TYR A 35 -10.15 -7.86 -11.48
N VAL A 36 -9.09 -7.08 -11.22
CA VAL A 36 -9.21 -5.69 -10.77
C VAL A 36 -8.85 -4.76 -11.94
N PRO A 37 -9.83 -4.26 -12.70
CA PRO A 37 -9.56 -3.36 -13.84
C PRO A 37 -8.85 -2.07 -13.42
N ASP A 38 -9.15 -1.57 -12.22
CA ASP A 38 -8.50 -0.40 -11.64
C ASP A 38 -8.69 -0.33 -10.12
N PHE A 39 -7.76 0.38 -9.49
CA PHE A 39 -7.87 0.84 -8.12
C PHE A 39 -7.32 2.26 -7.99
N SER A 40 -7.76 2.95 -6.95
CA SER A 40 -7.32 4.29 -6.56
C SER A 40 -6.96 4.30 -5.07
N ILE A 41 -5.93 5.09 -4.74
CA ILE A 41 -5.53 5.39 -3.38
C ILE A 41 -6.14 6.73 -2.99
N LEU A 42 -6.82 6.73 -1.86
CA LEU A 42 -7.46 7.90 -1.28
C LEU A 42 -6.85 8.16 0.11
N THR A 43 -6.82 9.43 0.50
CA THR A 43 -6.48 9.83 1.87
C THR A 43 -7.50 9.28 2.86
N ALA A 44 -7.21 9.32 4.16
CA ALA A 44 -8.18 8.96 5.19
C ALA A 44 -9.48 9.80 5.13
N ALA A 45 -9.40 11.02 4.57
CA ALA A 45 -10.56 11.89 4.35
C ALA A 45 -11.36 11.52 3.10
N GLY A 46 -10.87 10.59 2.27
CA GLY A 46 -11.52 10.18 1.02
C GLY A 46 -11.13 11.02 -0.20
N GLU A 47 -10.07 11.82 -0.11
CA GLU A 47 -9.57 12.61 -1.25
C GLU A 47 -8.66 11.73 -2.11
N ARG A 48 -8.74 11.85 -3.43
CA ARG A 48 -7.85 11.10 -4.34
C ARG A 48 -6.42 11.63 -4.21
N THR A 49 -5.45 10.73 -4.06
CA THR A 49 -4.02 11.10 -4.10
C THR A 49 -3.52 11.28 -5.54
N GLY A 50 -4.30 10.81 -6.52
CA GLY A 50 -3.87 10.70 -7.91
C GLY A 50 -3.06 9.43 -8.20
N MET A 51 -2.86 8.55 -7.21
CA MET A 51 -2.16 7.27 -7.37
C MET A 51 -3.12 6.09 -7.38
N GLY A 52 -2.79 5.07 -8.14
CA GLY A 52 -3.52 3.82 -8.16
C GLY A 52 -2.83 2.78 -9.02
N GLY A 53 -3.63 2.08 -9.80
CA GLY A 53 -3.15 1.17 -10.81
C GLY A 53 -4.30 0.60 -11.62
N ILE A 54 -3.94 0.01 -12.75
CA ILE A 54 -4.88 -0.58 -13.70
C ILE A 54 -4.50 -2.02 -14.00
N GLN A 55 -5.50 -2.80 -14.41
CA GLN A 55 -5.37 -4.15 -14.93
C GLN A 55 -4.57 -5.07 -14.01
N VAL A 56 -4.92 -5.14 -12.72
CA VAL A 56 -4.32 -6.14 -11.82
C VAL A 56 -4.89 -7.50 -12.22
N GLN A 57 -4.03 -8.35 -12.79
CA GLN A 57 -4.46 -9.65 -13.32
C GLN A 57 -4.91 -10.55 -12.17
N GLU A 58 -5.75 -11.55 -12.49
CA GLU A 58 -6.05 -12.67 -11.62
C GLU A 58 -4.75 -13.39 -11.22
N PHE A 59 -4.70 -14.01 -10.04
CA PHE A 59 -3.54 -14.76 -9.58
C PHE A 59 -3.14 -15.86 -10.58
N SER A 60 -4.12 -16.62 -11.09
CA SER A 60 -3.90 -17.63 -12.14
C SER A 60 -3.24 -17.09 -13.42
N ASN A 61 -3.42 -15.80 -13.70
CA ASN A 61 -2.80 -15.08 -14.81
C ASN A 61 -1.59 -14.22 -14.40
N GLY A 62 -0.93 -14.58 -13.29
CA GLY A 62 0.31 -13.96 -12.83
C GLY A 62 0.14 -12.91 -11.73
N GLY A 63 -1.07 -12.41 -11.50
CA GLY A 63 -1.39 -11.63 -10.30
C GLY A 63 -0.67 -10.28 -10.18
N LEU A 64 -0.25 -9.65 -11.28
CA LEU A 64 0.47 -8.38 -11.25
C LEU A 64 -0.31 -7.26 -11.93
N SER A 65 -0.09 -6.02 -11.51
CA SER A 65 -0.46 -4.83 -12.27
C SER A 65 0.71 -4.24 -13.04
N GLY A 66 0.44 -3.26 -13.91
CA GLY A 66 1.46 -2.30 -14.30
C GLY A 66 1.98 -1.49 -13.11
N GLN A 67 3.16 -0.89 -13.23
CA GLN A 67 3.70 0.01 -12.22
C GLN A 67 3.34 1.45 -12.56
N GLU A 68 2.78 2.17 -11.59
CA GLU A 68 2.54 3.62 -11.68
C GLU A 68 3.61 4.35 -10.85
N CYS A 69 4.21 5.38 -11.43
CA CYS A 69 5.19 6.22 -10.76
C CYS A 69 4.82 7.68 -10.99
N CYS A 70 5.07 8.60 -10.05
CA CYS A 70 5.37 8.47 -8.64
C CYS A 70 4.75 9.72 -8.01
N ALA A 71 4.00 9.59 -6.92
CA ALA A 71 3.39 10.75 -6.28
C ALA A 71 3.32 10.59 -4.76
N PRO A 72 3.03 11.68 -4.04
CA PRO A 72 2.83 11.63 -2.60
C PRO A 72 1.63 10.74 -2.23
N VAL A 73 1.88 9.75 -1.38
CA VAL A 73 0.86 8.87 -0.77
C VAL A 73 0.99 8.89 0.75
N PRO A 74 -0.07 8.59 1.52
CA PRO A 74 0.01 8.45 2.97
C PRO A 74 1.11 7.46 3.38
N GLY A 75 1.97 7.85 4.31
CA GLY A 75 3.14 7.07 4.75
C GLY A 75 2.78 5.90 5.67
N ALA A 76 3.80 5.11 6.01
CA ALA A 76 3.66 3.99 6.96
C ALA A 76 3.07 4.46 8.30
N GLY A 77 2.18 3.65 8.88
CA GLY A 77 1.43 3.96 10.09
C GLY A 77 0.23 4.89 9.89
N GLN A 78 0.06 5.47 8.69
CA GLN A 78 -1.12 6.26 8.37
C GLN A 78 -2.25 5.39 7.81
N THR A 79 -3.49 5.84 8.01
CA THR A 79 -4.65 5.26 7.35
C THR A 79 -4.78 5.82 5.93
N MET A 80 -5.02 4.95 4.97
CA MET A 80 -5.48 5.32 3.64
C MET A 80 -6.68 4.47 3.25
N ILE A 81 -7.37 4.86 2.19
CA ILE A 81 -8.49 4.11 1.65
C ILE A 81 -8.07 3.60 0.27
N VAL A 82 -8.22 2.29 0.06
CA VAL A 82 -8.13 1.71 -1.28
C VAL A 82 -9.54 1.54 -1.80
N GLU A 83 -9.82 2.14 -2.94
CA GLU A 83 -11.05 1.94 -3.71
C GLU A 83 -10.69 1.17 -4.97
N TRP A 84 -11.41 0.09 -5.28
CA TRP A 84 -11.13 -0.72 -6.46
C TRP A 84 -12.41 -1.30 -7.04
N ARG A 85 -12.37 -1.65 -8.31
CA ARG A 85 -13.46 -2.34 -8.99
C ARG A 85 -13.10 -3.81 -9.19
N VAL A 86 -14.12 -4.67 -9.24
CA VAL A 86 -13.99 -6.06 -9.67
C VAL A 86 -15.05 -6.34 -10.74
N GLY A 87 -14.64 -6.98 -11.81
CA GLY A 87 -15.53 -7.44 -12.87
C GLY A 87 -14.77 -8.24 -13.92
N GLY A 88 -15.48 -9.05 -14.71
CA GLY A 88 -14.84 -9.85 -15.76
C GLY A 88 -14.27 -8.97 -16.88
N ARG A 89 -13.17 -9.41 -17.50
CA ARG A 89 -12.51 -8.69 -18.62
C ARG A 89 -13.42 -8.37 -19.80
N HIS A 90 -14.45 -9.21 -20.00
CA HIS A 90 -15.41 -9.09 -21.09
C HIS A 90 -16.79 -8.58 -20.63
N GLU A 91 -16.91 -8.22 -19.35
CA GLU A 91 -18.14 -7.65 -18.81
C GLU A 91 -18.17 -6.15 -19.06
N ALA A 92 -19.37 -5.62 -19.32
CA ALA A 92 -19.57 -4.17 -19.39
C ALA A 92 -19.25 -3.53 -18.03
N GLU A 93 -18.66 -2.32 -18.04
CA GLU A 93 -18.27 -1.61 -16.82
C GLU A 93 -19.43 -1.38 -15.83
N THR A 94 -20.66 -1.29 -16.33
CA THR A 94 -21.87 -1.13 -15.50
C THR A 94 -22.14 -2.32 -14.59
N ASN A 95 -21.55 -3.48 -14.89
CA ASN A 95 -21.68 -4.69 -14.09
C ASN A 95 -20.55 -4.84 -13.06
N TRP A 96 -19.51 -4.00 -13.15
CA TRP A 96 -18.40 -4.04 -12.22
C TRP A 96 -18.86 -3.56 -10.84
N LYS A 97 -18.35 -4.23 -9.81
CA LYS A 97 -18.63 -3.90 -8.41
C LYS A 97 -17.50 -3.06 -7.85
N THR A 98 -17.86 -1.96 -7.20
CA THR A 98 -16.88 -1.12 -6.50
C THR A 98 -16.78 -1.54 -5.03
N PHE A 99 -15.55 -1.70 -4.58
CA PHE A 99 -15.18 -1.97 -3.21
C PHE A 99 -14.33 -0.83 -2.67
N ARG A 100 -14.41 -0.64 -1.35
CA ARG A 100 -13.69 0.42 -0.66
C ARG A 100 -13.32 -0.04 0.73
N LYS A 101 -12.03 0.06 1.09
CA LYS A 101 -11.54 -0.36 2.41
C LYS A 101 -10.52 0.61 2.97
N ALA A 102 -10.73 1.03 4.21
CA ALA A 102 -9.74 1.76 4.98
C ALA A 102 -8.73 0.78 5.57
N ILE A 103 -7.44 1.05 5.36
CA ILE A 103 -6.33 0.23 5.83
C ILE A 103 -5.24 1.09 6.43
N VAL A 104 -4.49 0.54 7.39
CA VAL A 104 -3.26 1.16 7.90
C VAL A 104 -2.11 0.70 7.04
N VAL A 105 -1.36 1.63 6.47
CA VAL A 105 -0.19 1.31 5.63
C VAL A 105 0.92 0.77 6.51
N ARG A 106 1.48 -0.38 6.14
CA ARG A 106 2.58 -1.04 6.87
C ARG A 106 3.91 -0.79 6.20
N GLY A 107 4.97 -1.36 6.77
CA GLY A 107 6.29 -1.38 6.18
C GLY A 107 7.12 -0.14 6.51
N GLU A 108 8.15 0.09 5.71
CA GLU A 108 9.19 1.08 5.98
C GLU A 108 9.56 1.84 4.72
N THR A 109 10.00 3.08 4.90
CA THR A 109 10.42 3.97 3.82
C THR A 109 11.80 4.53 4.12
N SER A 110 12.56 4.82 3.09
CA SER A 110 13.83 5.54 3.23
C SER A 110 13.68 7.01 2.84
N SER A 111 14.31 7.88 3.61
CA SER A 111 14.48 9.30 3.28
C SER A 111 15.77 9.57 2.49
N ASP A 112 16.59 8.54 2.25
CA ASP A 112 17.81 8.68 1.45
C ASP A 112 17.43 8.85 -0.02
N ARG A 113 18.04 9.84 -0.68
CA ARG A 113 17.81 10.14 -2.10
C ARG A 113 18.29 9.04 -3.04
N LYS A 114 19.16 8.15 -2.57
CA LYS A 114 19.63 6.98 -3.30
C LYS A 114 18.69 5.77 -3.13
N ALA A 115 17.63 5.89 -2.34
CA ALA A 115 16.62 4.85 -2.22
C ALA A 115 15.36 5.22 -3.00
N VAL A 116 14.68 4.21 -3.54
CA VAL A 116 13.34 4.35 -4.12
C VAL A 116 12.36 3.69 -3.18
N ASN A 117 11.29 4.41 -2.85
CA ASN A 117 10.16 3.87 -2.09
C ASN A 117 9.13 3.28 -3.06
N HIS A 118 8.64 2.10 -2.71
CA HIS A 118 7.59 1.36 -3.40
C HIS A 118 6.46 1.13 -2.42
N LEU A 119 5.23 1.43 -2.82
CA LEU A 119 4.02 1.02 -2.12
C LEU A 119 3.41 -0.13 -2.89
N ILE A 120 3.39 -1.31 -2.27
CA ILE A 120 2.78 -2.51 -2.85
C ILE A 120 1.38 -2.64 -2.28
N VAL A 121 0.36 -2.62 -3.15
CA VAL A 121 -1.04 -2.89 -2.79
C VAL A 121 -1.36 -4.36 -3.10
N ARG A 122 -1.79 -5.12 -2.09
CA ARG A 122 -2.06 -6.55 -2.22
C ARG A 122 -3.54 -6.82 -2.11
N PHE A 123 -4.12 -7.45 -3.13
CA PHE A 123 -5.49 -7.94 -3.12
C PHE A 123 -5.52 -9.42 -2.74
N PHE A 124 -6.52 -9.82 -1.96
CA PHE A 124 -6.68 -11.16 -1.43
C PHE A 124 -8.14 -11.62 -1.61
N PRO A 125 -8.41 -12.93 -1.47
CA PRO A 125 -9.78 -13.46 -1.52
C PRO A 125 -10.72 -12.72 -0.55
N GLU A 126 -12.02 -12.78 -0.84
CA GLU A 126 -13.06 -12.09 -0.06
C GLU A 126 -12.91 -10.56 -0.05
N HIS A 127 -12.35 -10.00 -1.13
CA HIS A 127 -12.18 -8.56 -1.32
C HIS A 127 -11.37 -7.91 -0.17
N GLN A 128 -10.36 -8.63 0.31
CA GLN A 128 -9.42 -8.09 1.29
C GLN A 128 -8.28 -7.37 0.58
N VAL A 129 -7.76 -6.32 1.20
CA VAL A 129 -6.64 -5.54 0.67
C VAL A 129 -5.69 -5.13 1.80
N GLU A 130 -4.40 -5.09 1.48
CA GLU A 130 -3.33 -4.54 2.31
C GLU A 130 -2.43 -3.65 1.49
N ALA A 131 -1.64 -2.83 2.18
CA ALA A 131 -0.59 -2.06 1.54
C ALA A 131 0.63 -1.93 2.43
N GLU A 132 1.80 -2.03 1.81
CA GLU A 132 3.07 -2.04 2.50
C GLU A 132 4.10 -1.21 1.73
N PHE A 133 4.80 -0.34 2.45
CA PHE A 133 5.98 0.30 1.93
C PHE A 133 7.19 -0.61 2.01
N MET A 134 7.95 -0.57 0.93
CA MET A 134 9.28 -1.13 0.83
C MET A 134 10.16 -0.09 0.18
N TRP A 135 11.46 -0.23 0.39
CA TRP A 135 12.42 0.58 -0.30
C TRP A 135 13.60 -0.26 -0.74
N GLU A 136 14.21 0.15 -1.84
CA GLU A 136 15.39 -0.48 -2.43
C GLU A 136 16.45 0.58 -2.73
N TRP A 137 17.72 0.21 -2.57
CA TRP A 137 18.82 1.07 -2.98
C TRP A 137 18.91 1.10 -4.51
N THR A 138 19.00 2.30 -5.06
CA THR A 138 19.28 2.51 -6.49
C THR A 138 20.77 2.28 -6.77
N GLY A 139 21.06 1.52 -7.83
CA GLY A 139 22.42 1.31 -8.32
C GLY A 139 22.80 -0.16 -8.52
N PRO A 140 23.99 -0.43 -9.08
CA PRO A 140 24.43 -1.77 -9.46
C PRO A 140 24.66 -2.74 -8.28
N HIS A 141 24.67 -2.22 -7.05
CA HIS A 141 24.78 -3.00 -5.82
C HIS A 141 23.47 -3.04 -5.01
N GLY A 142 22.37 -2.54 -5.57
CA GLY A 142 21.04 -2.66 -4.96
C GLY A 142 20.67 -4.14 -4.83
N GLN A 143 20.50 -4.61 -3.60
CA GLN A 143 20.01 -5.97 -3.37
C GLN A 143 18.48 -5.96 -3.41
N PRO A 144 17.85 -6.94 -4.07
CA PRO A 144 16.40 -7.06 -4.06
C PRO A 144 15.89 -7.18 -2.61
N ASN A 145 14.84 -6.43 -2.27
CA ASN A 145 14.28 -6.49 -0.93
C ASN A 145 13.62 -7.87 -0.73
N PRO A 146 14.04 -8.68 0.26
CA PRO A 146 13.49 -10.03 0.46
C PRO A 146 12.00 -10.03 0.82
N ARG A 147 11.45 -8.88 1.28
CA ARG A 147 10.02 -8.72 1.55
C ARG A 147 9.21 -8.46 0.29
N LEU A 148 9.85 -8.08 -0.81
CA LEU A 148 9.17 -7.85 -2.08
C LEU A 148 8.51 -9.14 -2.55
N ASP A 149 7.28 -9.02 -3.06
CA ASP A 149 6.47 -10.18 -3.36
C ASP A 149 7.14 -11.08 -4.40
N GLN A 150 7.15 -12.38 -4.12
CA GLN A 150 7.73 -13.38 -5.01
C GLN A 150 7.12 -13.34 -6.42
N LEU A 151 5.86 -12.89 -6.53
CA LEU A 151 5.18 -12.66 -7.82
C LEU A 151 5.91 -11.62 -8.68
N LEU A 152 6.50 -10.58 -8.10
CA LEU A 152 7.29 -9.58 -8.83
C LEU A 152 8.58 -10.16 -9.43
N TYR A 153 9.05 -11.31 -8.91
CA TYR A 153 10.14 -12.10 -9.48
C TYR A 153 9.67 -13.25 -10.38
N GLY A 154 8.39 -13.27 -10.78
CA GLY A 154 7.81 -14.31 -11.63
C GLY A 154 7.52 -15.63 -10.91
N ARG A 155 7.63 -15.68 -9.58
CA ARG A 155 7.37 -16.89 -8.79
C ARG A 155 5.95 -16.88 -8.26
N ARG A 156 5.15 -17.89 -8.62
CA ARG A 156 3.74 -18.03 -8.21
C ARG A 156 3.61 -18.68 -6.84
N VAL A 157 3.82 -17.88 -5.79
CA VAL A 157 3.69 -18.32 -4.40
C VAL A 157 2.56 -17.53 -3.75
N MET A 158 1.57 -18.25 -3.19
CA MET A 158 0.50 -17.64 -2.42
C MET A 158 1.05 -17.03 -1.13
N ARG A 159 0.56 -15.84 -0.78
CA ARG A 159 0.84 -15.16 0.49
C ARG A 159 -0.44 -15.08 1.31
N GLN A 160 -0.33 -15.15 2.64
CA GLN A 160 -1.44 -14.85 3.53
C GLN A 160 -1.40 -13.37 3.95
N MET A 161 -2.59 -12.84 4.21
CA MET A 161 -2.73 -11.47 4.68
C MET A 161 -1.95 -11.29 6.00
N GLY A 162 -1.07 -10.31 6.06
CA GLY A 162 -0.27 -10.00 7.24
C GLY A 162 1.05 -10.76 7.43
N ASP A 163 1.39 -11.72 6.56
CA ASP A 163 2.77 -12.27 6.44
C ASP A 163 3.75 -11.13 6.14
#